data_AF-A0A7V2MGW6-F1
#
_entry.id   AF-A0A7V2MGW6-F1
#
_cell.length_a   1.000
_cell.length_b   1.000
_cell.length_c   1.000
_cell.angle_alpha   90.00
_cell.angle_beta   90.00
_cell.angle_gamma   90.00
#
_symmetry.space_group_name_H-M   'P 1'
#
loop_
_entity.id
_entity.type
_entity.pdbx_description
1 polymer ?
#
loop_
_entity_poly.entity_id
_entity_poly.type
_entity_poly.pdbx_seq_one_letter_code
_entity_poly.pdbx_strand_id
1 'polypeptide(L)'
;MDTVLASLGQLLLKAVPTVVIVLALHFYLKAVFFRPLEKALAERKAATSGTRRAAQEALDKAQKKAAEYDAKLREARGEIYKEQEEARRKLREEQAAALAATRESLEARIRGARLEIEAEKQAVLKSLDVESDLLAEQIARSVLAGGAN
;
A
#
# COMPACT_ATOMS: atom_id res chain seq x y z
N MET A 1 90.55 -36.56 27.71
CA MET A 1 89.31 -35.82 27.37
C MET A 1 88.12 -36.33 28.19
N ASP A 2 88.22 -37.53 28.77
CA ASP A 2 87.16 -38.21 29.53
C ASP A 2 86.82 -37.55 30.88
N THR A 3 87.81 -36.90 31.51
CA THR A 3 87.64 -36.16 32.77
C THR A 3 86.81 -34.88 32.60
N VAL A 4 86.89 -34.20 31.45
CA VAL A 4 86.07 -33.02 31.14
C VAL A 4 84.62 -33.44 30.89
N LEU A 5 84.39 -34.55 30.18
CA LEU A 5 83.05 -35.11 30.00
C LEU A 5 82.41 -35.54 31.32
N ALA A 6 83.17 -36.21 32.21
CA ALA A 6 82.67 -36.62 33.52
C ALA A 6 82.31 -35.42 34.43
N SER A 7 83.12 -34.35 34.37
CA SER A 7 82.88 -33.11 35.12
C SER A 7 81.65 -32.36 34.62
N LEU A 8 81.43 -32.32 33.30
CA LEU A 8 80.23 -31.74 32.68
C LEU A 8 78.97 -32.57 33.01
N GLY A 9 79.09 -33.89 33.05
CA GLY A 9 78.01 -34.79 33.45
C GLY A 9 77.59 -34.59 34.92
N GLN A 10 78.54 -34.43 35.84
CA GLN A 10 78.25 -34.11 37.24
C GLN A 10 77.62 -32.72 37.43
N LEU A 11 78.05 -31.73 36.65
CA LEU A 11 77.46 -30.39 36.69
C LEU A 11 76.02 -30.39 36.18
N LEU A 12 75.74 -31.13 35.09
CA LEU A 12 74.39 -31.33 34.59
C LEU A 12 73.51 -32.07 35.60
N LEU A 13 74.03 -33.12 36.25
CA LEU A 13 73.30 -33.87 37.26
C LEU A 13 72.94 -33.00 38.48
N LYS A 14 73.84 -32.09 38.88
CA LYS A 14 73.56 -31.06 39.91
C LYS A 14 72.58 -29.99 39.46
N ALA A 15 72.45 -29.74 38.16
CA ALA A 15 71.49 -28.78 37.60
C ALA A 15 70.08 -29.37 37.42
N VAL A 16 69.93 -30.71 37.37
CA VAL A 16 68.62 -31.38 37.25
C VAL A 16 67.59 -30.90 38.30
N PRO A 17 67.92 -30.80 39.60
CA PRO A 17 66.98 -30.29 40.61
C PRO A 17 66.53 -28.85 40.34
N THR A 18 67.45 -27.98 39.91
CA THR A 18 67.13 -26.59 39.58
C THR A 18 66.21 -26.49 38.37
N VAL A 19 66.46 -27.31 37.33
CA VAL A 19 65.60 -27.38 36.14
C VAL A 19 64.20 -27.87 36.51
N VAL A 20 64.09 -28.89 37.37
CA VAL A 20 62.78 -29.39 37.85
C VAL A 20 62.03 -28.31 38.62
N ILE A 21 62.71 -27.55 39.49
CA ILE A 21 62.10 -26.44 40.24
C ILE A 21 61.64 -25.32 39.30
N VAL A 22 62.45 -24.95 38.30
CA VAL A 22 62.08 -23.93 37.31
C VAL A 22 60.89 -24.38 36.46
N LEU A 23 60.84 -25.66 36.06
CA LEU A 23 59.69 -26.22 35.35
C LEU A 23 58.44 -26.20 36.23
N ALA A 24 58.53 -26.66 37.48
CA ALA A 24 57.43 -26.63 38.43
C ALA A 24 56.90 -25.20 38.65
N LEU A 25 57.81 -24.23 38.83
CA LEU A 25 57.46 -22.81 38.95
C LEU A 25 56.81 -22.26 37.68
N HIS A 26 57.33 -22.63 36.50
CA HIS A 26 56.73 -22.22 35.22
C HIS A 26 55.29 -22.74 35.09
N PHE A 27 55.05 -24.02 35.39
CA PHE A 27 53.70 -24.59 35.36
C PHE A 27 52.77 -23.96 36.39
N TYR A 28 53.28 -23.70 37.61
CA TYR A 28 52.53 -23.00 38.65
C TYR A 28 52.13 -21.59 38.21
N LEU A 29 53.08 -20.79 37.70
CA LEU A 29 52.82 -19.42 37.25
C LEU A 29 51.88 -19.40 36.03
N LYS A 30 52.03 -20.36 35.11
CA LYS A 30 51.14 -20.54 33.96
C LYS A 30 49.69 -20.81 34.38
N ALA A 31 49.49 -21.66 35.38
CA ALA A 31 48.15 -22.01 35.85
C ALA A 31 47.53 -20.90 36.72
N VAL A 32 48.31 -20.30 37.62
CA VAL A 32 47.82 -19.36 38.65
C VAL A 32 47.79 -17.91 38.17
N PHE A 33 48.66 -17.52 37.23
CA PHE A 33 48.79 -16.12 36.83
C PHE A 33 48.38 -15.88 35.37
N PHE A 34 48.95 -16.62 34.42
CA PHE A 34 48.71 -16.38 33.01
C PHE A 34 47.28 -16.75 32.57
N ARG A 35 46.74 -17.88 33.03
CA ARG A 35 45.35 -18.25 32.73
C ARG A 35 44.30 -17.25 33.23
N PRO A 36 44.30 -16.80 34.49
CA PRO A 36 43.34 -15.78 34.93
C PRO A 36 43.56 -14.44 34.22
N LEU A 37 44.81 -14.07 33.92
CA LEU A 37 45.10 -12.85 33.15
C LEU A 37 44.49 -12.92 31.73
N GLU A 38 44.70 -14.03 31.02
CA GLU A 38 44.10 -14.26 29.69
C GLU A 38 42.56 -14.24 29.75
N LYS A 39 41.95 -14.84 30.78
CA LYS A 39 40.50 -14.79 30.99
C LYS A 39 40.00 -13.37 31.19
N ALA A 40 40.63 -12.58 32.06
CA ALA A 40 40.23 -11.20 32.31
C ALA A 40 40.39 -10.31 31.07
N LEU A 41 41.44 -10.51 30.28
CA LEU A 41 41.63 -9.83 28.99
C LEU A 41 40.58 -10.26 27.96
N ALA A 42 40.24 -11.55 27.90
CA ALA A 42 39.19 -12.06 27.03
C ALA A 42 37.81 -11.53 27.43
N GLU A 43 37.48 -11.50 28.72
CA GLU A 43 36.24 -10.92 29.26
C GLU A 43 36.14 -9.44 28.95
N ARG A 44 37.21 -8.65 29.15
CA ARG A 44 37.22 -7.23 28.81
C ARG A 44 37.06 -7.01 27.31
N LYS A 45 37.76 -7.80 26.49
CA LYS A 45 37.64 -7.74 25.03
C LYS A 45 36.23 -8.13 24.57
N ALA A 46 35.62 -9.14 25.19
CA ALA A 46 34.25 -9.56 24.93
C ALA A 46 33.23 -8.50 25.37
N ALA A 47 33.43 -7.84 26.52
CA ALA A 47 32.57 -6.76 26.97
C ALA A 47 32.64 -5.54 26.02
N THR A 48 33.84 -5.12 25.60
CA THR A 48 34.00 -3.96 24.71
C THR A 48 33.61 -4.26 23.26
N SER A 49 33.98 -5.43 22.73
CA SER A 49 33.62 -5.80 21.35
C SER A 49 32.19 -6.32 21.23
N GLY A 50 31.68 -7.00 22.25
CA GLY A 50 30.32 -7.51 22.32
C GLY A 50 29.29 -6.39 22.42
N THR A 51 29.54 -5.35 23.23
CA THR A 51 28.66 -4.16 23.27
C THR A 51 28.61 -3.43 21.93
N ARG A 52 29.76 -3.27 21.26
CA ARG A 52 29.81 -2.66 19.92
C ARG A 52 29.10 -3.51 18.86
N ARG A 53 29.28 -4.83 18.88
CA ARG A 53 28.56 -5.76 17.97
C ARG A 53 27.06 -5.77 18.24
N ALA A 54 26.65 -5.84 19.50
CA ALA A 54 25.23 -5.79 19.87
C ALA A 54 24.59 -4.45 19.47
N ALA A 55 25.31 -3.32 19.61
CA ALA A 55 24.85 -2.03 19.12
C ALA A 55 24.70 -1.99 17.60
N GLN A 56 25.67 -2.54 16.86
CA GLN A 56 25.59 -2.64 15.40
C GLN A 56 24.41 -3.52 14.97
N GLU A 57 24.24 -4.69 15.58
CA GLU A 57 23.11 -5.57 15.30
C GLU A 57 21.76 -4.93 15.64
N ALA A 58 21.68 -4.15 16.71
CA ALA A 58 20.49 -3.41 17.07
C ALA A 58 20.18 -2.31 16.04
N LEU A 59 21.20 -1.58 15.58
CA LEU A 59 21.06 -0.57 14.52
C LEU A 59 20.64 -1.22 13.20
N ASP A 60 21.27 -2.31 12.79
CA ASP A 60 20.92 -3.02 11.56
C ASP A 60 19.49 -3.55 11.62
N LYS A 61 19.05 -4.09 12.76
CA LYS A 61 17.66 -4.51 12.98
C LYS A 61 16.69 -3.33 12.92
N ALA A 62 17.05 -2.19 13.51
CA ALA A 62 16.22 -0.99 13.46
C ALA A 62 16.10 -0.45 12.03
N GLN A 63 17.21 -0.40 11.28
CA GLN A 63 17.23 0.03 9.89
C GLN A 63 16.42 -0.90 8.98
N LYS A 64 16.54 -2.23 9.15
CA LYS A 64 15.72 -3.20 8.42
C LYS A 64 14.24 -2.99 8.68
N LYS A 65 13.84 -2.86 9.94
CA LYS A 65 12.45 -2.56 10.30
C LYS A 65 11.99 -1.23 9.69
N ALA A 66 12.79 -0.18 9.78
CA ALA A 66 12.45 1.12 9.18
C ALA A 66 12.24 1.00 7.66
N ALA A 67 13.13 0.30 6.95
CA ALA A 67 12.99 0.06 5.52
C ALA A 67 11.74 -0.76 5.17
N GLU A 68 11.40 -1.78 5.97
CA GLU A 68 10.16 -2.55 5.81
C GLU A 68 8.91 -1.68 6.03
N TYR A 69 8.91 -0.81 7.05
CA TYR A 69 7.80 0.12 7.29
C TYR A 69 7.65 1.13 6.15
N ASP A 70 8.76 1.70 5.66
CA ASP A 70 8.75 2.63 4.55
C ASP A 70 8.25 1.97 3.26
N ALA A 71 8.63 0.72 3.01
CA ALA A 71 8.14 -0.06 1.88
C ALA A 71 6.62 -0.28 1.97
N LYS A 72 6.13 -0.75 3.13
CA LYS A 72 4.69 -0.94 3.37
C LYS A 72 3.90 0.36 3.27
N LEU A 73 4.45 1.47 3.74
CA LEU A 73 3.83 2.80 3.61
C LEU A 73 3.73 3.23 2.15
N ARG A 74 4.76 3.00 1.34
CA ARG A 74 4.72 3.30 -0.10
C ARG A 74 3.70 2.44 -0.83
N GLU A 75 3.64 1.14 -0.50
CA GLU A 75 2.66 0.21 -1.06
C GLU A 75 1.23 0.63 -0.71
N ALA A 76 0.94 0.85 0.58
CA ALA A 76 -0.38 1.29 1.04
C ALA A 76 -0.80 2.63 0.41
N ARG A 77 0.13 3.59 0.26
CA ARG A 77 -0.14 4.83 -0.47
C ARG A 77 -0.50 4.55 -1.93
N GLY A 78 0.25 3.68 -2.60
CA GLY A 78 -0.02 3.27 -3.97
C GLY A 78 -1.39 2.61 -4.14
N GLU A 79 -1.78 1.75 -3.20
CA GLU A 79 -3.12 1.12 -3.17
C GLU A 79 -4.23 2.16 -3.00
N ILE A 80 -4.09 3.09 -2.04
CA ILE A 80 -5.06 4.17 -1.84
C ILE A 80 -5.24 5.00 -3.11
N TYR A 81 -4.15 5.33 -3.81
CA TYR A 81 -4.26 6.08 -5.07
C TYR A 81 -5.00 5.29 -6.15
N LYS A 82 -4.74 3.99 -6.29
CA LYS A 82 -5.45 3.12 -7.23
C LYS A 82 -6.94 3.03 -6.89
N GLU A 83 -7.29 2.80 -5.63
CA GLU A 83 -8.69 2.74 -5.18
C GLU A 83 -9.42 4.07 -5.42
N GLN A 84 -8.77 5.20 -5.13
CA GLN A 84 -9.35 6.52 -5.41
C GLN A 84 -9.57 6.74 -6.91
N GLU A 85 -8.62 6.33 -7.75
CA GLU A 85 -8.75 6.48 -9.20
C GLU A 85 -9.87 5.60 -9.75
N GLU A 86 -9.99 4.36 -9.29
CA GLU A 86 -11.08 3.46 -9.65
C GLU A 86 -12.43 4.00 -9.18
N ALA A 87 -12.53 4.49 -7.94
CA ALA A 87 -13.75 5.09 -7.40
C ALA A 87 -14.16 6.32 -8.22
N ARG A 88 -13.20 7.20 -8.56
CA ARG A 88 -13.45 8.37 -9.42
C ARG A 88 -13.83 7.98 -10.85
N ARG A 89 -13.30 6.87 -11.37
CA ARG A 89 -13.67 6.37 -12.70
C ARG A 89 -15.11 5.86 -12.68
N LYS A 90 -15.45 4.99 -11.72
CA LYS A 90 -16.81 4.45 -11.54
C LYS A 90 -17.85 5.56 -11.35
N LEU A 91 -17.56 6.54 -10.49
CA LEU A 91 -18.47 7.67 -10.28
C LEU A 91 -18.72 8.47 -11.57
N ARG A 92 -17.68 8.69 -12.39
CA ARG A 92 -17.83 9.37 -13.68
C ARG A 92 -18.64 8.55 -14.68
N GLU A 93 -18.41 7.23 -14.73
CA GLU A 93 -19.17 6.31 -15.57
C GLU A 93 -20.65 6.28 -15.17
N GLU A 94 -20.96 6.19 -13.87
CA GLU A 94 -22.31 6.23 -13.34
C GLU A 94 -23.01 7.56 -13.62
N GLN A 95 -22.33 8.69 -13.42
CA GLN A 95 -22.87 10.01 -13.75
C GLN A 95 -23.16 10.15 -15.25
N ALA A 96 -22.24 9.69 -16.11
CA ALA A 96 -22.44 9.72 -17.56
C ALA A 96 -23.63 8.84 -17.98
N ALA A 97 -23.74 7.63 -17.41
CA ALA A 97 -24.85 6.72 -17.67
C ALA A 97 -26.20 7.30 -17.20
N ALA A 98 -26.25 7.89 -16.02
CA ALA A 98 -27.46 8.53 -15.49
C ALA A 98 -27.90 9.72 -16.34
N LEU A 99 -26.95 10.55 -16.79
CA LEU A 99 -27.23 11.66 -17.70
C LEU A 99 -27.73 11.18 -19.07
N ALA A 100 -27.12 10.12 -19.61
CA ALA A 100 -27.55 9.53 -20.88
C ALA A 100 -28.98 8.97 -20.79
N ALA A 101 -29.28 8.18 -19.75
CA ALA A 101 -30.61 7.63 -19.51
C ALA A 101 -31.66 8.73 -19.32
N THR A 102 -31.32 9.79 -18.59
CA THR A 102 -32.21 10.94 -18.39
C THR A 102 -32.49 11.63 -19.72
N ARG A 103 -31.46 11.89 -20.54
CA ARG A 103 -31.63 12.50 -21.87
C ARG A 103 -32.51 11.65 -22.77
N GLU A 104 -32.28 10.35 -22.83
CA GLU A 104 -33.09 9.42 -23.62
C GLU A 104 -34.57 9.46 -23.18
N SER A 105 -34.83 9.44 -21.87
CA SER A 105 -36.19 9.52 -21.33
C SER A 105 -36.88 10.85 -21.65
N LEU A 106 -36.13 11.97 -21.61
CA LEU A 106 -36.63 13.29 -21.94
C LEU A 106 -36.94 13.40 -23.43
N GLU A 107 -36.06 12.89 -24.29
CA GLU A 107 -36.31 12.84 -25.73
C GLU A 107 -37.52 11.99 -26.07
N ALA A 108 -37.70 10.83 -25.40
CA ALA A 108 -38.88 10.00 -25.56
C ALA A 108 -40.16 10.75 -25.13
N ARG A 109 -40.12 11.47 -24.00
CA ARG A 109 -41.23 12.32 -23.53
C ARG A 109 -41.54 13.44 -24.51
N ILE A 110 -40.53 14.13 -25.03
CA ILE A 110 -40.71 15.21 -26.02
C ILE A 110 -41.33 14.66 -27.31
N ARG A 111 -40.88 13.49 -27.78
CA ARG A 111 -41.49 12.83 -28.95
C ARG A 111 -42.94 12.47 -28.69
N GLY A 112 -43.25 11.89 -27.53
CA GLY A 112 -44.63 11.56 -27.13
C GLY A 112 -45.53 12.80 -27.10
N ALA A 113 -45.11 13.85 -26.38
CA ALA A 113 -45.86 15.10 -26.28
C ALA A 113 -46.09 15.76 -27.66
N ARG A 114 -45.11 15.69 -28.58
CA ARG A 114 -45.29 16.19 -29.96
C ARG A 114 -46.35 15.41 -30.73
N LEU A 115 -46.39 14.09 -30.56
CA LEU A 115 -47.42 13.25 -31.20
C LEU A 115 -48.81 13.52 -30.62
N GLU A 116 -48.92 13.71 -29.31
CA GLU A 116 -50.17 14.09 -28.63
C GLU A 116 -50.67 15.45 -29.13
N ILE A 117 -49.81 16.46 -29.20
CA ILE A 117 -50.17 17.80 -29.70
C ILE A 117 -50.65 17.72 -31.16
N GLU A 118 -49.99 16.95 -32.02
CA GLU A 118 -50.45 16.81 -33.41
C GLU A 118 -51.79 16.07 -33.48
N ALA A 119 -52.01 15.04 -32.66
CA ALA A 119 -53.29 14.35 -32.59
C ALA A 119 -54.43 15.26 -32.10
N GLU A 120 -54.18 16.06 -31.05
CA GLU A 120 -55.13 17.05 -30.53
C GLU A 120 -55.46 18.10 -31.59
N LYS A 121 -54.45 18.62 -32.30
CA LYS A 121 -54.65 19.57 -33.40
C LYS A 121 -55.56 18.98 -34.49
N GLN A 122 -55.31 17.74 -34.91
CA GLN A 122 -56.15 17.09 -35.92
C GLN A 122 -57.58 16.86 -35.41
N ALA A 123 -57.76 16.55 -34.12
CA ALA A 123 -59.08 16.40 -33.52
C ALA A 123 -59.84 17.74 -33.49
N VAL A 124 -59.17 18.83 -33.08
CA VAL A 124 -59.74 20.18 -33.05
C VAL A 124 -60.11 20.67 -34.45
N LEU A 125 -59.26 20.42 -35.46
CA LEU A 125 -59.59 20.79 -36.84
C LEU A 125 -60.86 20.08 -37.34
N LYS A 126 -61.01 18.78 -37.05
CA LYS A 126 -62.21 18.03 -37.41
C LYS A 126 -63.46 18.51 -36.67
N SER A 127 -63.35 18.86 -35.39
CA SER A 127 -64.50 19.41 -34.66
C SER A 127 -64.89 20.79 -35.19
N LEU A 128 -63.90 21.62 -35.55
CA LEU A 128 -64.13 22.95 -36.11
C LEU A 128 -64.84 22.89 -37.47
N ASP A 129 -64.47 21.94 -38.34
CA ASP A 129 -65.17 21.71 -39.62
C ASP A 129 -66.63 21.34 -39.39
N VAL A 130 -66.91 20.40 -38.48
CA VAL A 130 -68.28 19.99 -38.13
C VAL A 130 -69.09 21.15 -37.54
N GLU A 131 -68.51 21.92 -36.62
CA GLU A 131 -69.17 23.10 -36.04
C GLU A 131 -69.44 24.19 -37.08
N SER A 132 -68.50 24.39 -38.02
CA SER A 132 -68.65 25.36 -39.11
C SER A 132 -69.76 24.96 -40.08
N ASP A 133 -69.86 23.68 -40.44
CA ASP A 133 -70.94 23.15 -41.28
C ASP A 133 -72.32 23.33 -40.62
N LEU A 134 -72.42 23.02 -39.31
CA LEU A 134 -73.65 23.22 -38.54
C LEU A 134 -74.06 24.70 -38.48
N LEU A 135 -73.11 25.61 -38.25
CA LEU A 135 -73.35 27.05 -38.27
C LEU A 135 -73.79 27.53 -39.65
N ALA A 136 -73.14 27.07 -40.72
CA ALA A 136 -73.51 27.40 -42.09
C ALA A 136 -74.94 26.94 -42.43
N GLU A 137 -75.31 25.73 -41.99
CA GLU A 137 -76.66 25.20 -42.18
C GLU A 137 -77.71 26.00 -41.38
N GLN A 138 -77.41 26.40 -40.14
CA GLN A 138 -78.29 27.27 -39.35
C GLN A 138 -78.48 28.64 -40.01
N ILE A 139 -77.40 29.24 -40.52
CA ILE A 139 -77.47 30.51 -41.25
C ILE A 139 -78.33 30.35 -42.50
N ALA A 140 -78.08 29.32 -43.33
CA ALA A 140 -78.86 29.04 -44.53
C ALA A 140 -80.35 28.85 -44.24
N ARG A 141 -80.70 28.10 -43.20
CA ARG A 141 -82.10 27.92 -42.76
C ARG A 141 -82.73 29.25 -42.34
N SER A 142 -82.01 30.11 -41.60
CA SER A 142 -82.56 31.40 -41.16
C SER A 142 -82.80 32.37 -42.32
N VAL A 143 -81.89 32.41 -43.30
CA VAL A 143 -82.04 33.24 -44.52
C VAL A 143 -83.21 32.74 -45.38
N LEU A 144 -83.34 31.42 -45.56
CA LEU A 144 -84.46 30.81 -46.31
C LEU A 144 -85.81 31.03 -45.62
N ALA A 145 -85.87 30.96 -44.29
CA ALA A 145 -87.09 31.26 -43.53
C ALA A 145 -87.46 32.75 -43.56
N GLY A 146 -86.48 33.65 -43.63
CA GLY A 146 -86.70 35.09 -43.78
C GLY A 146 -87.12 35.52 -45.19
N GLY A 147 -86.80 34.73 -46.23
CA GLY A 147 -87.18 35.01 -47.62
C GLY A 147 -88.55 34.45 -48.05
N ALA A 148 -89.28 33.78 -47.15
CA ALA A 148 -90.59 33.19 -47.42
C ALA A 148 -91.77 34.05 -46.90
N ASN A 149 -91.52 35.32 -46.58
CA ASN A 149 -92.54 36.33 -46.25
C ASN A 149 -92.54 37.47 -47.27
#